data_AF-A0A8H7S807-F1
#
_entry.id   AF-A0A8H7S807-F1
#
_cell.length_a   1.000
_cell.length_b   1.000
_cell.length_c   1.000
_cell.angle_alpha   90.00
_cell.angle_beta   90.00
_cell.angle_gamma   90.00
#
_symmetry.space_group_name_H-M   'P 1'
#
loop_
_entity.id
_entity.type
_entity.pdbx_description
1 polymer ?
#
loop_
_entity_poly.entity_id
_entity_poly.type
_entity_poly.pdbx_seq_one_letter_code
_entity_poly.pdbx_strand_id
1 'polypeptide(L)'
;MVCAISLNEIFKRKKHEIDRYETTYNFRLIWPLFVTIMDSLYDAADGKFIPGEIKLESFKRLGAQYNADGLCYIGDMEVLVLETSGWGYDHIKGTFALLAMFRSFIQKYYYALPREFAELKLWFAHAREQQISFMMATIFVYDGLW
;
A
#
# COMPACT_ATOMS: atom_id res chain seq x y z
N MET A 1 1.89 25.80 11.86
CA MET A 1 2.36 26.23 10.53
C MET A 1 2.94 25.00 9.83
N VAL A 2 2.11 24.23 9.13
CA VAL A 2 2.57 23.04 8.40
C VAL A 2 3.15 23.53 7.09
N CYS A 3 4.46 23.34 6.90
CA CYS A 3 5.14 23.69 5.67
C CYS A 3 4.66 22.71 4.59
N ALA A 4 3.64 23.10 3.83
CA ALA A 4 3.25 22.43 2.60
C ALA A 4 4.33 22.70 1.55
N ILE A 5 5.49 22.06 1.69
CA ILE A 5 6.38 21.89 0.55
C ILE A 5 5.59 21.00 -0.40
N SER A 6 5.07 21.61 -1.47
CA SER A 6 4.39 20.86 -2.53
C SER A 6 5.31 19.73 -2.96
N LEU A 7 4.83 18.48 -2.91
CA LEU A 7 5.58 17.30 -3.34
C LEU A 7 6.27 17.53 -4.70
N ASN A 8 5.61 18.31 -5.58
CA ASN A 8 6.14 18.76 -6.88
C ASN A 8 7.47 19.54 -6.80
N GLU A 9 7.70 20.36 -5.78
CA GLU A 9 8.98 21.07 -5.56
C GLU A 9 10.11 20.10 -5.23
N ILE A 10 9.83 19.06 -4.42
CA ILE A 10 10.81 18.03 -4.04
C ILE A 10 11.18 17.18 -5.26
N PHE A 11 10.18 16.78 -6.05
CA PHE A 11 10.38 16.05 -7.31
C PHE A 11 11.22 16.85 -8.32
N LYS A 12 10.98 18.16 -8.45
CA LYS A 12 11.73 19.02 -9.37
C LYS A 12 13.19 19.19 -8.97
N ARG A 13 13.50 19.35 -7.67
CA ARG A 13 14.86 19.63 -7.18
C ARG A 13 15.79 18.42 -7.20
N LYS A 14 15.26 17.20 -7.05
CA LYS A 14 16.07 15.96 -6.97
C LYS A 14 16.04 15.10 -8.23
N LYS A 15 15.51 15.65 -9.34
CA LYS A 15 15.33 14.98 -10.64
C LYS A 15 16.53 14.15 -11.12
N HIS A 16 17.75 14.65 -10.97
CA HIS A 16 18.97 13.97 -11.45
C HIS A 16 19.51 12.87 -10.51
N GLU A 17 19.12 12.87 -9.23
CA GLU A 17 19.56 11.88 -8.24
C GLU A 17 18.57 10.71 -8.11
N ILE A 18 17.29 10.96 -8.44
CA ILE A 18 16.19 10.00 -8.33
C ILE A 18 16.22 8.96 -9.47
N ASP A 19 16.79 9.31 -10.62
CA ASP A 19 16.69 8.52 -11.87
C ASP A 19 17.54 7.25 -11.93
N ARG A 20 18.45 6.99 -10.97
CA ARG A 20 19.42 5.87 -11.08
C ARG A 20 19.20 4.71 -10.11
N TYR A 21 18.51 4.92 -8.98
CA TYR A 21 18.37 3.88 -7.95
C TYR A 21 17.01 3.97 -7.26
N GLU A 22 16.15 2.99 -7.56
CA GLU A 22 14.82 2.81 -6.97
C GLU A 22 14.86 2.87 -5.43
N THR A 23 15.84 2.22 -4.81
CA THR A 23 16.06 2.27 -3.36
C THR A 23 16.30 3.68 -2.84
N THR A 24 17.02 4.53 -3.58
CA THR A 24 17.32 5.91 -3.17
C THR A 24 16.07 6.77 -3.28
N TYR A 25 15.27 6.57 -4.32
CA TYR A 25 13.99 7.22 -4.49
C TYR A 25 13.02 6.86 -3.36
N ASN A 26 12.92 5.56 -3.02
CA ASN A 26 12.08 5.08 -1.93
C ASN A 26 12.49 5.69 -0.60
N PHE A 27 13.77 5.57 -0.27
CA PHE A 27 14.31 6.04 1.00
C PHE A 27 14.16 7.56 1.17
N ARG A 28 14.40 8.34 0.11
CA ARG A 28 14.43 9.80 0.22
C ARG A 28 13.07 10.47 0.07
N LEU A 29 12.08 9.79 -0.52
CA LEU A 29 10.84 10.44 -0.91
C LEU A 29 9.60 9.62 -0.55
N ILE A 30 9.51 8.37 -1.01
CA ILE A 30 8.29 7.56 -0.83
C ILE A 30 8.10 7.18 0.64
N TRP A 31 9.12 6.62 1.28
CA TRP A 31 9.01 6.18 2.67
C TRP A 31 8.71 7.33 3.64
N PRO A 32 9.41 8.49 3.60
CA PRO A 32 9.06 9.61 4.46
C PRO A 32 7.62 10.10 4.28
N LEU A 33 7.10 10.06 3.05
CA LEU A 33 5.70 10.42 2.78
C LEU A 33 4.74 9.45 3.48
N PHE A 34 4.93 8.14 3.31
CA PHE A 34 4.07 7.15 3.96
C PHE A 34 4.20 7.15 5.48
N VAL A 35 5.42 7.31 6.02
CA VAL A 35 5.63 7.51 7.46
C VAL A 35 4.80 8.69 7.95
N THR A 36 4.91 9.86 7.29
CA THR A 36 4.18 11.06 7.70
C THR A 36 2.66 10.85 7.67
N ILE A 37 2.14 10.20 6.63
CA ILE A 37 0.70 9.91 6.52
C ILE A 37 0.26 8.97 7.63
N MET A 38 0.98 7.86 7.86
CA MET A 38 0.58 6.86 8.84
C MET A 38 0.76 7.36 10.28
N ASP A 39 1.80 8.13 10.57
CA ASP A 39 2.00 8.77 11.87
C ASP A 39 0.86 9.73 12.20
N SER A 40 0.31 10.45 11.20
CA SER A 40 -0.86 11.31 11.40
C SER A 40 -2.14 10.54 11.76
N LEU A 41 -2.16 9.23 11.51
CA LEU A 41 -3.26 8.32 11.85
C LEU A 41 -2.97 7.51 13.12
N TYR A 42 -1.79 7.66 13.74
CA TYR A 42 -1.35 6.83 14.86
C TYR A 42 -2.31 6.92 16.06
N ASP A 43 -2.60 8.13 16.54
CA ASP A 43 -3.45 8.32 17.71
C ASP A 43 -4.90 7.87 17.49
N ALA A 44 -5.39 7.94 16.24
CA ALA A 44 -6.77 7.63 15.90
C ALA A 44 -7.01 6.15 15.58
N ALA A 45 -6.00 5.47 15.02
CA ALA A 45 -6.19 4.16 14.40
C ALA A 45 -4.96 3.24 14.48
N ASP A 46 -3.92 3.58 15.25
CA ASP A 46 -2.66 2.84 15.32
C ASP A 46 -2.05 2.64 13.92
N GLY A 47 -2.00 3.75 13.16
CA GLY A 47 -1.44 3.79 11.82
C GLY A 47 0.08 3.59 11.83
N LYS A 48 0.58 2.64 11.04
CA LYS A 48 2.02 2.35 10.94
C LYS A 48 2.44 2.07 9.51
N PHE A 49 3.57 2.63 9.09
CA PHE A 49 4.25 2.23 7.85
C PHE A 49 5.52 1.44 8.15
N ILE A 50 5.76 0.36 7.41
CA ILE A 50 6.98 -0.44 7.50
C ILE A 50 7.67 -0.44 6.12
N PRO A 51 8.86 0.18 5.98
CA PRO A 51 9.62 0.18 4.73
C PRO A 51 10.44 -1.10 4.51
N GLY A 52 10.77 -1.36 3.24
CA GLY A 52 11.68 -2.43 2.81
C GLY A 52 10.95 -3.72 2.43
N GLU A 53 11.71 -4.79 2.13
CA GLU A 53 11.21 -6.12 1.69
C GLU A 53 10.42 -6.85 2.79
N ILE A 54 9.21 -6.38 3.07
CA ILE A 54 8.34 -6.93 4.11
C ILE A 54 7.50 -8.06 3.54
N LYS A 55 7.50 -9.20 4.25
CA LYS A 55 6.64 -10.33 3.93
C LYS A 55 5.20 -10.02 4.31
N LEU A 56 4.30 -10.03 3.32
CA LEU A 56 2.87 -9.94 3.60
C LEU A 56 2.42 -11.15 4.44
N GLU A 57 1.86 -10.90 5.61
CA GLU A 57 1.26 -11.92 6.47
C GLU A 57 0.13 -12.65 5.73
N SER A 58 -0.59 -11.92 4.89
CA SER A 58 -1.62 -12.48 4.02
C SER A 58 -1.12 -13.57 3.08
N PHE A 59 0.16 -13.50 2.66
CA PHE A 59 0.80 -14.52 1.82
C PHE A 59 1.37 -15.68 2.64
N LYS A 60 1.83 -15.44 3.88
CA LYS A 60 2.32 -16.53 4.75
C LYS A 60 1.24 -17.60 4.97
N ARG A 61 -0.02 -17.19 5.09
CA ARG A 61 -1.18 -18.11 5.23
C ARG A 61 -1.46 -18.95 3.97
N LEU A 62 -0.87 -18.59 2.84
CA LEU A 62 -0.96 -19.33 1.57
C LEU A 62 0.26 -20.24 1.34
N GLY A 63 1.24 -20.26 2.24
CA GLY A 63 2.51 -20.96 2.03
C GLY A 63 3.38 -20.33 0.93
N ALA A 64 3.06 -19.11 0.51
CA ALA A 64 3.77 -18.36 -0.52
C ALA A 64 4.53 -17.18 0.10
N GLN A 65 5.56 -16.70 -0.60
CA GLN A 65 6.32 -15.52 -0.18
C GLN A 65 6.05 -14.37 -1.14
N TYR A 66 5.71 -13.22 -0.56
CA TYR A 66 5.58 -11.96 -1.26
C TYR A 66 6.33 -10.90 -0.45
N ASN A 67 7.33 -10.27 -1.05
CA ASN A 67 8.10 -9.20 -0.43
C ASN A 67 7.65 -7.88 -1.07
N ALA A 68 6.97 -7.03 -0.29
CA ALA A 68 6.61 -5.69 -0.71
C ALA A 68 7.74 -4.71 -0.44
N ASP A 69 7.80 -3.57 -1.13
CA ASP A 69 8.76 -2.47 -0.83
C ASP A 69 8.34 -1.61 0.37
N GLY A 70 7.09 -1.76 0.78
CA GLY A 70 6.56 -1.21 2.01
C GLY A 70 5.13 -1.65 2.26
N LEU A 71 4.70 -1.52 3.52
CA LEU A 71 3.38 -1.96 3.95
C LEU A 71 2.84 -1.01 5.02
N CYS A 72 1.62 -0.53 4.82
CA CYS A 72 0.88 0.21 5.83
C CYS A 72 -0.06 -0.70 6.60
N TYR A 73 -0.15 -0.42 7.89
CA TYR A 73 -1.00 -1.09 8.85
C TYR A 73 -1.91 -0.08 9.55
N ILE A 74 -3.11 -0.54 9.90
CA ILE A 74 -4.00 0.10 10.86
C ILE A 74 -4.27 -0.95 11.94
N GLY A 75 -3.75 -0.74 13.14
CA GLY A 75 -3.63 -1.80 14.14
C GLY A 75 -2.84 -2.99 13.60
N ASP A 76 -3.45 -4.17 13.58
CA ASP A 76 -2.87 -5.41 13.06
C ASP A 76 -3.29 -5.74 11.60
N MET A 77 -3.97 -4.81 10.92
CA MET A 77 -4.51 -5.03 9.58
C MET A 77 -3.63 -4.43 8.49
N GLU A 78 -3.27 -5.21 7.48
CA GLU A 78 -2.59 -4.75 6.27
C GLU A 78 -3.57 -3.96 5.40
N VAL A 79 -3.36 -2.65 5.21
CA VAL A 79 -4.33 -1.79 4.49
C VAL A 79 -3.79 -1.20 3.18
N LEU A 80 -2.47 -1.08 3.06
CA LEU A 80 -1.84 -0.60 1.83
C LEU A 80 -0.53 -1.32 1.57
N VAL A 81 -0.36 -1.86 0.38
CA VAL A 81 0.91 -2.41 -0.10
C VAL A 81 1.58 -1.43 -1.06
N LEU A 82 2.88 -1.22 -0.90
CA LEU A 82 3.71 -0.37 -1.75
C LEU A 82 4.62 -1.27 -2.60
N GLU A 83 4.56 -1.07 -3.90
CA GLU A 83 5.57 -1.54 -4.84
C GLU A 83 6.17 -0.35 -5.57
N THR A 84 7.45 -0.43 -5.82
CA THR A 84 8.19 0.54 -6.61
C THR A 84 8.82 -0.18 -7.77
N SER A 85 8.88 0.48 -8.93
CA SER A 85 9.44 -0.16 -10.10
C SER A 85 10.10 0.83 -11.03
N GLY A 86 11.27 0.46 -11.55
CA GLY A 86 11.82 1.04 -12.77
C GLY A 86 10.99 0.69 -14.02
N TRP A 87 10.91 -0.61 -14.38
CA TRP A 87 10.45 -1.07 -15.71
C TRP A 87 9.70 -2.45 -15.69
N GLY A 88 8.97 -2.79 -14.62
CA GLY A 88 8.46 -4.16 -14.35
C GLY A 88 6.93 -4.37 -14.33
N TYR A 89 6.53 -5.66 -14.21
CA TYR A 89 5.16 -6.19 -14.07
C TYR A 89 4.51 -5.93 -12.69
N ASP A 90 4.90 -4.87 -11.98
CA ASP A 90 4.57 -4.70 -10.56
C ASP A 90 3.09 -4.37 -10.31
N HIS A 91 2.35 -3.95 -11.35
CA HIS A 91 0.89 -3.88 -11.32
C HIS A 91 0.22 -5.24 -11.05
N ILE A 92 0.77 -6.32 -11.62
CA ILE A 92 0.26 -7.68 -11.42
C ILE A 92 0.58 -8.13 -10.00
N LYS A 93 1.79 -7.87 -9.51
CA LYS A 93 2.19 -8.17 -8.13
C LYS A 93 1.28 -7.46 -7.11
N GLY A 94 1.06 -6.16 -7.29
CA GLY A 94 0.15 -5.38 -6.44
C GLY A 94 -1.27 -5.91 -6.44
N THR A 95 -1.77 -6.36 -7.60
CA THR A 95 -3.10 -7.00 -7.68
C THR A 95 -3.16 -8.30 -6.88
N PHE A 96 -2.14 -9.16 -6.99
CA PHE A 96 -2.06 -10.39 -6.18
C PHE A 96 -1.93 -10.09 -4.67
N ALA A 97 -1.15 -9.05 -4.31
CA ALA A 97 -1.05 -8.56 -2.94
C ALA A 97 -2.41 -8.16 -2.39
N LEU A 98 -3.16 -7.34 -3.13
CA LEU A 98 -4.52 -6.92 -2.76
C LEU A 98 -5.47 -8.10 -2.59
N LEU A 99 -5.45 -9.09 -3.50
CA LEU A 99 -6.30 -10.28 -3.39
C LEU A 99 -5.98 -11.12 -2.15
N ALA A 100 -4.70 -11.26 -1.80
CA ALA A 100 -4.30 -11.97 -0.59
C ALA A 100 -4.71 -11.23 0.68
N MET A 101 -4.48 -9.91 0.73
CA MET A 101 -4.95 -9.05 1.83
C MET A 101 -6.46 -9.18 1.99
N PHE A 102 -7.18 -9.11 0.88
CA PHE A 102 -8.63 -9.25 0.84
C PHE A 102 -9.11 -10.60 1.41
N ARG A 103 -8.49 -11.71 1.00
CA ARG A 103 -8.75 -13.05 1.57
C ARG A 103 -8.50 -13.08 3.07
N SER A 104 -7.42 -12.45 3.56
CA SER A 104 -7.11 -12.41 4.99
C SER A 104 -8.17 -11.66 5.80
N PHE A 105 -8.74 -10.58 5.24
CA PHE A 105 -9.87 -9.86 5.85
C PHE A 105 -11.11 -10.74 5.95
N ILE A 106 -11.48 -11.45 4.87
CA ILE A 106 -12.61 -12.40 4.89
C ILE A 106 -12.40 -13.45 5.98
N GLN A 107 -11.20 -14.01 6.09
CA GLN A 107 -10.91 -15.04 7.08
C GLN A 107 -10.92 -14.52 8.52
N LYS A 108 -10.45 -13.29 8.75
CA LYS A 108 -10.44 -12.66 10.07
C LYS A 108 -11.85 -12.31 10.52
N TYR A 109 -12.67 -11.78 9.62
CA TYR A 109 -14.04 -11.35 9.87
C TYR A 109 -15.06 -12.28 9.21
N TYR A 110 -14.93 -13.58 9.46
CA TYR A 110 -15.78 -14.59 8.81
C TYR A 110 -17.27 -14.50 9.15
N TYR A 111 -17.65 -13.70 10.15
CA TYR A 111 -19.04 -13.38 10.50
C TYR A 111 -19.53 -12.07 9.88
N ALA A 112 -18.67 -11.30 9.21
CA ALA A 112 -19.08 -10.05 8.58
C ALA A 112 -19.99 -10.33 7.38
N LEU A 113 -20.95 -9.45 7.19
CA LEU A 113 -21.94 -9.51 6.14
C LEU A 113 -21.34 -8.99 4.82
N PRO A 114 -21.86 -9.44 3.66
CA PRO A 114 -21.39 -8.96 2.36
C PRO A 114 -21.37 -7.43 2.25
N ARG A 115 -22.36 -6.73 2.84
CA ARG A 115 -22.42 -5.26 2.86
C ARG A 115 -21.24 -4.62 3.58
N GLU A 116 -20.73 -5.23 4.65
CA GLU A 116 -19.60 -4.71 5.41
C GLU A 116 -18.31 -4.87 4.61
N PHE A 117 -18.20 -5.96 3.85
CA PHE A 117 -17.11 -6.18 2.92
C PHE A 117 -17.16 -5.27 1.67
N ALA A 118 -18.34 -4.81 1.26
CA ALA A 118 -18.48 -3.82 0.20
C ALA A 118 -17.91 -2.44 0.60
N GLU A 119 -17.81 -2.16 1.90
CA GLU A 119 -17.22 -0.93 2.43
C GLU A 119 -15.69 -1.04 2.62
N LEU A 120 -15.12 -2.24 2.54
CA LEU A 120 -13.69 -2.46 2.69
C LEU A 120 -12.92 -1.88 1.50
N LYS A 121 -11.97 -1.00 1.80
CA LYS A 121 -11.05 -0.39 0.83
C LYS A 121 -9.63 -0.80 1.13
N LEU A 122 -9.02 -1.53 0.20
CA LEU A 122 -7.60 -1.87 0.24
C LEU A 122 -6.87 -1.09 -0.84
N TRP A 123 -5.69 -0.60 -0.51
CA TRP A 123 -4.94 0.28 -1.40
C TRP A 123 -3.65 -0.38 -1.87
N PHE A 124 -3.32 -0.14 -3.13
CA PHE A 124 -2.04 -0.47 -3.71
C PHE A 124 -1.43 0.82 -4.22
N ALA A 125 -0.27 1.18 -3.66
CA ALA A 125 0.52 2.28 -4.16
C ALA A 125 1.60 1.71 -5.08
N HIS A 126 1.63 2.19 -6.31
CA HIS A 126 2.68 1.89 -7.26
C HIS A 126 3.45 3.16 -7.59
N ALA A 127 4.71 3.21 -7.19
CA ALA A 127 5.58 4.32 -7.53
C ALA A 127 6.44 3.94 -8.75
N ARG A 128 6.32 4.72 -9.82
CA ARG A 128 7.09 4.54 -11.05
C ARG A 128 7.54 5.89 -11.61
N GLU A 129 8.81 5.96 -11.99
CA GLU A 129 9.45 7.16 -12.52
C GLU A 129 9.26 8.38 -11.58
N GLN A 130 8.33 9.28 -11.90
CA GLN A 130 8.03 10.51 -11.13
C GLN A 130 6.58 10.58 -10.68
N GLN A 131 5.86 9.45 -10.70
CA GLN A 131 4.46 9.38 -10.34
C GLN A 131 4.23 8.28 -9.32
N ILE A 132 3.29 8.55 -8.41
CA ILE A 132 2.74 7.55 -7.52
C ILE A 132 1.30 7.35 -7.96
N SER A 133 1.02 6.15 -8.44
CA SER A 133 -0.33 5.72 -8.79
C SER A 133 -0.93 4.98 -7.61
N PHE A 134 -2.15 5.35 -7.23
CA PHE A 134 -2.91 4.65 -6.21
C PHE A 134 -4.03 3.87 -6.88
N MET A 135 -4.06 2.57 -6.65
CA MET A 135 -5.15 1.69 -7.04
C MET A 135 -5.90 1.27 -5.78
N MET A 136 -7.23 1.29 -5.85
CA MET A 136 -8.10 0.86 -4.78
C MET A 136 -8.82 -0.41 -5.20
N ALA A 137 -8.76 -1.46 -4.38
CA ALA A 137 -9.63 -2.61 -4.49
C ALA A 137 -10.84 -2.42 -3.59
N THR A 138 -12.03 -2.62 -4.17
CA THR A 138 -13.32 -2.65 -3.49
C THR A 138 -14.08 -3.86 -4.01
N ILE A 139 -14.93 -4.47 -3.19
CA ILE A 139 -15.84 -5.50 -3.66
C ILE A 139 -17.12 -4.84 -4.14
N PHE A 140 -17.64 -5.33 -5.26
CA PHE A 140 -19.02 -5.11 -5.64
C PHE A 140 -19.82 -6.35 -5.28
N VAL A 141 -20.73 -6.23 -4.32
CA VAL A 141 -21.71 -7.27 -4.04
C VAL A 141 -22.83 -7.11 -5.06
N TYR A 142 -23.02 -8.12 -5.90
CA TYR A 142 -24.15 -8.16 -6.82
C TYR A 142 -25.33 -8.81 -6.09
N ASP A 143 -26.42 -8.08 -5.90
CA ASP A 143 -27.66 -8.57 -5.28
C ASP A 143 -28.45 -9.48 -6.25
N GLY A 144 -27.78 -10.52 -6.74
CA GLY A 144 -28.41 -11.67 -7.40
C GLY A 144 -28.55 -12.79 -6.38
N LEU A 145 -29.79 -13.20 -6.12
CA LEU A 145 -30.20 -14.34 -5.29
C LEU A 145 -29.18 -15.49 -5.28
N TRP A 146 -28.80 -15.92 -4.06
CA TRP A 146 -28.05 -17.15 -3.79
C TRP A 146 -28.85 -18.39 -4.16
#